data_AF-A0A812LL64-F1
#
_entry.id   AF-A0A812LL64-F1
#
_cell.length_a   1.000
_cell.length_b   1.000
_cell.length_c   1.000
_cell.angle_alpha   90.00
_cell.angle_beta   90.00
_cell.angle_gamma   90.00
#
_symmetry.space_group_name_H-M   'P 1'
#
loop_
_entity.id
_entity.type
_entity.pdbx_description
1 polymer ?
#
loop_
_entity_poly.entity_id
_entity_poly.type
_entity_poly.pdbx_seq_one_letter_code
_entity_poly.pdbx_strand_id
1 'polypeptide(L)'
;MAMTIWCGFYARWFLSLMFGLISFVLIMLPSTEMGFVSLAFWIYLTGRVSMRTQTQPFTGYALRLLCASVVLLAALAVTLFPFIVYGGHAGCTSFDPNMRTKYGQNFADLWAQFYMFQAANWLLAFLLVYMALADHQDSAYLRQSIRCVAYQYSSLAMRTIWIVTDACVGGDVDQNGLRDMAGDFGRDRIYSAIGTYALAASSLSGIWALQLVVQRLEALQAGFGESLQYFRLILWLARVNVLWIWLLAFSVRVSTALTLGLGCAAALCILSMMCLMFRALSSPLRVLLDCTPEGSDGVSEHLHKEVSFAVRIIHQAQLGIFLSNVSVSFRLVTAAAVAHFGSRVWWDAYQYGCMVDGLGNGLCLLLLSGGKLHLQNFSLQRQVREPSSAGLGSQDLPECTCESTSTSSGPRKACERCGWFAKVEELALRRISAERLLDFHARLGAPKGPLMPHFDPKISTTSDVVRHAIIPESRQGELGSALASVWKCPSSSRASHGDASLAKSFQGPGSSSGGRWLGLKALGWHCFRIGGAARGGLAREARGTRF
;
A
#
# COMPACT_ATOMS: atom_id res chain seq x y z
N MET A 1 -12.28 26.61 12.82
CA MET A 1 -12.14 25.25 12.22
C MET A 1 -10.70 24.73 12.27
N ALA A 2 -9.66 25.55 12.06
CA ALA A 2 -8.26 25.12 12.20
C ALA A 2 -7.89 24.68 13.65
N MET A 3 -8.34 25.42 14.66
CA MET A 3 -8.02 25.17 16.07
C MET A 3 -8.63 23.86 16.63
N THR A 4 -9.81 23.44 16.14
CA THR A 4 -10.44 22.16 16.50
C THR A 4 -9.75 20.97 15.84
N ILE A 5 -9.25 21.13 14.61
CA ILE A 5 -8.40 20.13 13.94
C ILE A 5 -7.05 20.00 14.66
N TRP A 6 -6.49 21.13 15.10
CA TRP A 6 -5.25 21.22 15.87
C TRP A 6 -5.38 20.52 17.23
N CYS A 7 -6.38 20.89 18.05
CA CYS A 7 -6.65 20.21 19.33
C CYS A 7 -6.91 18.71 19.15
N GLY A 8 -7.66 18.32 18.11
CA GLY A 8 -7.91 16.92 17.81
C GLY A 8 -6.64 16.14 17.42
N PHE A 9 -5.66 16.78 16.78
CA PHE A 9 -4.37 16.17 16.44
C PHE A 9 -3.52 15.91 17.69
N TYR A 10 -3.30 16.95 18.51
CA TYR A 10 -2.50 16.83 19.72
C TYR A 10 -3.16 15.92 20.76
N ALA A 11 -4.48 15.96 20.91
CA ALA A 11 -5.19 15.06 21.82
C ALA A 11 -4.99 13.58 21.47
N ARG A 12 -4.88 13.24 20.18
CA ARG A 12 -4.65 11.85 19.74
C ARG A 12 -3.22 11.38 19.99
N TRP A 13 -2.23 12.24 19.76
CA TRP A 13 -0.84 11.95 20.11
C TRP A 13 -0.63 11.89 21.61
N PHE A 14 -1.29 12.76 22.38
CA PHE A 14 -1.31 12.71 23.83
C PHE A 14 -1.93 11.39 24.33
N LEU A 15 -3.09 10.99 23.80
CA LEU A 15 -3.73 9.72 24.15
C LEU A 15 -2.82 8.53 23.83
N SER A 16 -2.19 8.53 22.65
CA SER A 16 -1.21 7.52 22.27
C SER A 16 -0.01 7.52 23.23
N LEU A 17 0.61 8.66 23.53
CA LEU A 17 1.72 8.74 24.48
C LEU A 17 1.32 8.24 25.88
N MET A 18 0.12 8.58 26.36
CA MET A 18 -0.41 8.08 27.63
C MET A 18 -0.59 6.56 27.62
N PHE A 19 -1.18 5.99 26.56
CA PHE A 19 -1.29 4.52 26.43
C PHE A 19 0.08 3.84 26.29
N GLY A 20 1.06 4.50 25.66
CA GLY A 20 2.44 4.01 25.58
C GLY A 20 3.10 3.99 26.95
N LEU A 21 2.90 5.05 27.74
CA LEU A 21 3.40 5.15 29.10
C LEU A 21 2.72 4.14 30.04
N ILE A 22 1.40 3.94 29.91
CA ILE A 22 0.66 2.89 30.63
C ILE A 22 1.20 1.50 30.25
N SER A 23 1.43 1.25 28.96
CA SER A 23 2.00 -0.04 28.50
C SER A 23 3.40 -0.26 29.08
N PHE A 24 4.24 0.77 29.09
CA PHE A 24 5.57 0.72 29.72
C PHE A 24 5.48 0.42 31.23
N VAL A 25 4.60 1.12 31.95
CA VAL A 25 4.37 0.87 33.38
C VAL A 25 3.85 -0.55 33.64
N LEU A 26 2.93 -1.06 32.80
CA LEU A 26 2.40 -2.43 32.91
C LEU A 26 3.46 -3.50 32.61
N ILE A 27 4.40 -3.24 31.70
CA ILE A 27 5.55 -4.13 31.45
C ILE A 27 6.51 -4.13 32.65
N MET A 28 6.64 -2.99 33.32
CA MET A 28 7.46 -2.85 34.52
C MET A 28 6.81 -3.43 35.78
N LEU A 29 5.52 -3.82 35.74
CA LEU A 29 4.84 -4.50 36.84
C LEU A 29 5.15 -6.02 36.84
N PRO A 30 4.92 -6.74 37.96
CA PRO A 30 5.20 -8.17 38.07
C PRO A 30 4.45 -9.03 37.03
N SER A 31 3.31 -8.55 36.54
CA SER A 31 2.57 -9.16 35.44
C SER A 31 3.03 -8.61 34.09
N THR A 32 4.23 -8.98 33.66
CA THR A 32 4.84 -8.62 32.35
C THR A 32 3.88 -8.83 31.17
N GLU A 33 3.00 -9.81 31.33
CA GLU A 33 2.00 -10.27 30.39
C GLU A 33 0.86 -9.29 30.08
N MET A 34 0.41 -8.52 31.08
CA MET A 34 -0.56 -7.43 30.86
C MET A 34 0.10 -6.27 30.12
N GLY A 35 1.40 -6.08 30.35
CA GLY A 35 2.24 -5.15 29.60
C GLY A 35 2.30 -5.49 28.11
N PHE A 36 2.41 -6.76 27.75
CA PHE A 36 2.47 -7.20 26.35
C PHE A 36 1.16 -6.99 25.59
N VAL A 37 0.02 -7.36 26.20
CA VAL A 37 -1.31 -7.12 25.61
C VAL A 37 -1.56 -5.63 25.48
N SER A 38 -1.18 -4.85 26.50
CA SER A 38 -1.28 -3.38 26.46
C SER A 38 -0.40 -2.78 25.39
N LEU A 39 0.84 -3.25 25.20
CA LEU A 39 1.76 -2.75 24.19
C LEU A 39 1.26 -3.06 22.78
N ALA A 40 0.82 -4.29 22.52
CA ALA A 40 0.22 -4.67 21.24
C ALA A 40 -1.05 -3.85 20.95
N PHE A 41 -1.89 -3.64 21.97
CA PHE A 41 -3.08 -2.79 21.88
C PHE A 41 -2.71 -1.32 21.64
N TRP A 42 -1.68 -0.80 22.30
CA TRP A 42 -1.17 0.56 22.11
C TRP A 42 -0.63 0.79 20.70
N ILE A 43 0.19 -0.12 20.19
CA ILE A 43 0.72 -0.02 18.81
C ILE A 43 -0.46 -0.07 17.81
N TYR A 44 -1.41 -0.98 18.03
CA TYR A 44 -2.62 -1.07 17.21
C TYR A 44 -3.46 0.22 17.25
N LEU A 45 -3.71 0.76 18.44
CA LEU A 45 -4.50 1.97 18.64
C LEU A 45 -3.79 3.19 18.05
N THR A 46 -2.47 3.29 18.21
CA THR A 46 -1.64 4.35 17.62
C THR A 46 -1.67 4.29 16.09
N GLY A 47 -1.53 3.11 15.51
CA GLY A 47 -1.69 2.91 14.07
C GLY A 47 -3.10 3.26 13.57
N ARG A 48 -4.13 2.85 14.29
CA ARG A 48 -5.54 3.01 13.88
C ARG A 48 -6.12 4.40 14.13
N VAL A 49 -5.71 5.09 15.20
CA VAL A 49 -6.30 6.36 15.66
C VAL A 49 -5.40 7.54 15.32
N SER A 50 -4.11 7.44 15.64
CA SER A 50 -3.15 8.55 15.45
C SER A 50 -2.66 8.62 14.01
N MET A 51 -2.35 7.48 13.38
CA MET A 51 -1.79 7.47 12.02
C MET A 51 -2.85 7.47 10.91
N ARG A 52 -4.07 6.97 11.14
CA ARG A 52 -5.13 6.85 10.11
C ARG A 52 -5.53 8.17 9.44
N THR A 53 -5.44 9.30 10.14
CA THR A 53 -5.89 10.61 9.63
C THR A 53 -4.77 11.52 9.16
N GLN A 54 -3.52 11.09 9.21
CA GLN A 54 -2.43 11.86 8.59
C GLN A 54 -2.62 11.79 7.07
N THR A 55 -3.27 12.83 6.54
CA THR A 55 -3.54 13.01 5.12
C THR A 55 -2.26 13.22 4.31
N GLN A 56 -1.20 13.70 4.96
CA GLN A 56 0.14 13.86 4.40
C GLN A 56 1.13 13.49 5.52
N PRO A 57 1.97 12.44 5.41
CA PRO A 57 2.87 12.08 6.49
C PRO A 57 4.00 13.10 6.56
N PHE A 58 4.36 13.69 5.42
CA PHE A 58 5.47 14.63 5.27
C PHE A 58 5.11 15.69 4.22
N THR A 59 4.40 16.75 4.61
CA THR A 59 4.23 17.93 3.75
C THR A 59 5.55 18.66 3.66
N GLY A 60 6.18 18.61 2.48
CA GLY A 60 7.44 19.28 2.22
C GLY A 60 8.62 18.32 2.18
N TYR A 61 9.46 18.52 1.18
CA TYR A 61 10.70 17.77 0.97
C TYR A 61 11.61 17.78 2.22
N ALA A 62 11.70 18.91 2.92
CA ALA A 62 12.48 19.05 4.13
C ALA A 62 12.06 18.07 5.25
N LEU A 63 10.77 17.80 5.41
CA LEU A 63 10.27 16.88 6.41
C LEU A 63 10.52 15.41 6.00
N ARG A 64 10.44 15.10 4.70
CA ARG A 64 10.84 13.78 4.16
C ARG A 64 12.33 13.53 4.38
N LEU A 65 13.16 14.54 4.11
CA LEU A 65 14.60 14.50 4.35
C LEU A 65 14.91 14.30 5.84
N LEU A 66 14.26 15.04 6.72
CA LEU A 66 14.40 14.88 8.18
C LEU A 66 14.07 13.44 8.60
N CYS A 67 12.96 12.88 8.12
CA CYS A 67 12.60 11.50 8.44
C CYS A 67 13.60 10.48 7.89
N ALA A 68 14.10 10.67 6.66
CA ALA A 68 15.16 9.84 6.12
C ALA A 68 16.45 9.91 6.98
N SER A 69 16.86 11.12 7.39
CA SER A 69 17.99 11.32 8.29
C SER A 69 17.79 10.63 9.64
N VAL A 70 16.61 10.74 10.25
CA VAL A 70 16.30 10.06 11.52
C VAL A 70 16.39 8.55 11.38
N VAL A 71 15.88 7.98 10.28
CA VAL A 71 15.97 6.53 10.03
C VAL A 71 17.42 6.07 9.89
N LEU A 72 18.24 6.79 9.11
CA LEU A 72 19.66 6.47 8.93
C LEU A 72 20.46 6.62 10.22
N LEU A 73 20.21 7.69 10.99
CA LEU A 73 20.84 7.90 12.30
C LEU A 73 20.44 6.80 13.29
N ALA A 74 19.18 6.37 13.27
CA ALA A 74 18.72 5.26 14.10
C ALA A 74 19.39 3.93 13.69
N ALA A 75 19.56 3.67 12.39
CA ALA A 75 20.23 2.46 11.91
C ALA A 75 21.72 2.46 12.31
N LEU A 76 22.36 3.62 12.21
CA LEU A 76 23.73 3.83 12.68
C LEU A 76 23.83 3.62 14.21
N ALA A 77 22.92 4.19 15.00
CA ALA A 77 22.90 4.02 16.45
C ALA A 77 22.75 2.54 16.85
N VAL A 78 21.86 1.79 16.18
CA VAL A 78 21.70 0.34 16.39
C VAL A 78 22.97 -0.42 15.99
N THR A 79 23.69 0.03 14.95
CA THR A 79 24.98 -0.54 14.51
C THR A 79 26.09 -0.32 15.53
N LEU A 80 26.16 0.88 16.09
CA LEU A 80 27.19 1.27 17.05
C LEU A 80 26.88 0.82 18.49
N PHE A 81 25.65 0.43 18.78
CA PHE A 81 25.20 0.03 20.11
C PHE A 81 26.17 -0.93 20.85
N PRO A 82 26.61 -2.06 20.27
CA PRO A 82 27.56 -2.95 20.98
C PRO A 82 28.92 -2.32 21.24
N PHE A 83 29.39 -1.46 20.34
CA PHE A 83 30.69 -0.80 20.47
C PHE A 83 30.67 0.26 21.57
N ILE A 84 29.59 1.02 21.65
CA ILE A 84 29.43 2.10 22.64
C ILE A 84 29.14 1.53 24.03
N VAL A 85 28.23 0.56 24.13
CA VAL A 85 27.73 0.09 25.43
C VAL A 85 28.61 -1.02 26.03
N TYR A 86 29.12 -1.92 25.18
CA TYR A 86 29.81 -3.12 25.65
C TYR A 86 31.29 -3.20 25.21
N GLY A 87 31.85 -2.15 24.59
CA GLY A 87 33.22 -2.18 24.09
C GLY A 87 33.41 -3.04 22.83
N GLY A 88 32.33 -3.36 22.14
CA GLY A 88 32.33 -4.12 20.89
C GLY A 88 32.63 -5.61 21.10
N HIS A 89 33.15 -6.26 20.07
CA HIS A 89 33.43 -7.70 20.12
C HIS A 89 34.36 -8.07 21.28
N ALA A 90 35.43 -7.30 21.50
CA ALA A 90 36.41 -7.59 22.54
C ALA A 90 35.81 -7.49 23.95
N GLY A 91 34.99 -6.47 24.21
CA GLY A 91 34.34 -6.33 25.51
C GLY A 91 33.25 -7.38 25.75
N CYS A 92 32.53 -7.82 24.72
CA CYS A 92 31.56 -8.90 24.85
C CYS A 92 32.19 -10.30 24.99
N THR A 93 33.46 -10.48 24.61
CA THR A 93 34.23 -11.72 24.82
C THR A 93 34.93 -11.80 26.17
N SER A 94 34.70 -10.86 27.09
CA SER A 94 35.29 -10.95 28.44
C SER A 94 34.76 -12.14 29.25
N PHE A 95 33.64 -12.72 28.82
CA PHE A 95 33.05 -13.93 29.37
C PHE A 95 33.43 -15.18 28.56
N ASP A 96 33.34 -16.38 29.13
CA ASP A 96 33.74 -17.62 28.44
C ASP A 96 33.02 -17.78 27.08
N PRO A 97 33.72 -17.63 25.94
CA PRO A 97 33.11 -17.64 24.62
C PRO A 97 32.62 -19.03 24.20
N ASN A 98 33.07 -20.09 24.90
CA ASN A 98 32.68 -21.46 24.62
C ASN A 98 31.40 -21.88 25.34
N MET A 99 30.95 -21.09 26.32
CA MET A 99 29.73 -21.36 27.04
C MET A 99 28.52 -21.26 26.10
N ARG A 100 27.59 -22.20 26.27
CA ARG A 100 26.44 -22.34 25.39
C ARG A 100 25.17 -21.91 26.09
N THR A 101 24.29 -21.23 25.37
CA THR A 101 22.94 -20.93 25.85
C THR A 101 22.14 -22.21 26.09
N LYS A 102 20.99 -22.12 26.75
CA LYS A 102 20.02 -23.25 26.86
C LYS A 102 19.60 -23.85 25.52
N TYR A 103 19.77 -23.10 24.43
CA TYR A 103 19.50 -23.54 23.06
C TYR A 103 20.75 -24.06 22.34
N GLY A 104 21.91 -24.16 23.00
CA GLY A 104 23.14 -24.70 22.43
C GLY A 104 23.90 -23.73 21.50
N GLN A 105 23.62 -22.42 21.58
CA GLN A 105 24.34 -21.39 20.83
C GLN A 105 25.53 -20.88 21.64
N ASN A 106 26.69 -20.70 21.00
CA ASN A 106 27.84 -20.05 21.64
C ASN A 106 27.91 -18.55 21.27
N PHE A 107 28.95 -17.86 21.74
CA PHE A 107 29.16 -16.45 21.43
C PHE A 107 29.26 -16.18 19.91
N ALA A 108 30.00 -17.00 19.17
CA ALA A 108 30.19 -16.84 17.73
C ALA A 108 28.86 -16.97 16.96
N ASP A 109 27.98 -17.90 17.37
CA ASP A 109 26.66 -18.09 16.79
C ASP A 109 25.80 -16.82 16.96
N LEU A 110 25.76 -16.26 18.17
CA LEU A 110 25.00 -15.04 18.49
C LEU A 110 25.56 -13.81 17.75
N TRP A 111 26.89 -13.72 17.63
CA TRP A 111 27.54 -12.62 16.93
C TRP A 111 27.33 -12.69 15.41
N ALA A 112 27.32 -13.89 14.83
CA ALA A 112 26.95 -14.10 13.44
C ALA A 112 25.49 -13.69 13.18
N GLN A 113 24.58 -14.03 14.10
CA GLN A 113 23.18 -13.58 14.02
C GLN A 113 23.09 -12.05 14.08
N PHE A 114 23.83 -11.40 14.97
CA PHE A 114 23.89 -9.94 15.03
C PHE A 114 24.25 -9.32 13.66
N TYR A 115 25.30 -9.82 12.99
CA TYR A 115 25.68 -9.30 11.67
C TYR A 115 24.59 -9.48 10.61
N MET A 116 23.93 -10.64 10.58
CA MET A 116 22.83 -10.91 9.64
C MET A 116 21.64 -9.99 9.89
N PHE A 117 21.27 -9.80 11.15
CA PHE A 117 20.20 -8.87 11.55
C PHE A 117 20.55 -7.42 11.23
N GLN A 118 21.81 -7.02 11.38
CA GLN A 118 22.26 -5.69 10.96
C GLN A 118 22.13 -5.48 9.47
N ALA A 119 22.60 -6.43 8.65
CA ALA A 119 22.48 -6.32 7.20
C ALA A 119 21.02 -6.17 6.76
N ALA A 120 20.12 -6.97 7.34
CA ALA A 120 18.69 -6.87 7.08
C ALA A 120 18.06 -5.56 7.60
N ASN A 121 18.52 -5.05 8.75
CA ASN A 121 18.09 -3.76 9.30
C ASN A 121 18.48 -2.59 8.39
N TRP A 122 19.70 -2.59 7.87
CA TRP A 122 20.16 -1.62 6.88
C TRP A 122 19.37 -1.70 5.58
N LEU A 123 19.08 -2.90 5.08
CA LEU A 123 18.24 -3.06 3.89
C LEU A 123 16.85 -2.42 4.08
N LEU A 124 16.21 -2.66 5.23
CA LEU A 124 14.92 -2.05 5.55
C LEU A 124 15.02 -0.54 5.77
N ALA A 125 16.11 -0.04 6.35
CA ALA A 125 16.36 1.39 6.50
C ALA A 125 16.49 2.07 5.12
N PHE A 126 17.30 1.50 4.22
CA PHE A 126 17.43 2.02 2.86
C PHE A 126 16.12 1.96 2.09
N LEU A 127 15.38 0.86 2.23
CA LEU A 127 14.05 0.74 1.64
C LEU A 127 13.10 1.82 2.16
N LEU A 128 13.08 2.05 3.47
CA LEU A 128 12.22 3.06 4.09
C LEU A 128 12.60 4.47 3.63
N VAL A 129 13.89 4.79 3.59
CA VAL A 129 14.42 6.05 3.07
C VAL A 129 14.03 6.24 1.61
N TYR A 130 14.21 5.20 0.79
CA TYR A 130 13.82 5.21 -0.61
C TYR A 130 12.33 5.50 -0.78
N MET A 131 11.46 4.78 -0.07
CA MET A 131 10.02 4.99 -0.14
C MET A 131 9.58 6.35 0.42
N ALA A 132 10.30 6.91 1.38
CA ALA A 132 10.01 8.21 1.98
C ALA A 132 10.47 9.40 1.11
N LEU A 133 11.59 9.26 0.39
CA LEU A 133 12.16 10.31 -0.46
C LEU A 133 11.66 10.24 -1.90
N ALA A 134 11.30 9.05 -2.39
CA ALA A 134 10.81 8.86 -3.74
C ALA A 134 9.59 9.75 -3.99
N ASP A 135 9.58 10.33 -5.17
CA ASP A 135 8.53 11.22 -5.58
C ASP A 135 7.31 10.41 -5.98
N HIS A 136 6.20 10.72 -5.32
CA HIS A 136 4.99 9.95 -5.43
C HIS A 136 3.78 10.88 -5.35
N GLN A 137 2.76 10.61 -6.16
CA GLN A 137 1.48 11.28 -6.01
C GLN A 137 0.90 10.99 -4.61
N ASP A 138 0.12 11.93 -4.06
CA ASP A 138 -0.48 11.83 -2.73
C ASP A 138 -1.48 10.66 -2.62
N SER A 139 -0.95 9.44 -2.48
CA SER A 139 -1.73 8.21 -2.39
C SER A 139 -1.80 7.74 -0.95
N ALA A 140 -3.02 7.59 -0.42
CA ALA A 140 -3.25 7.01 0.90
C ALA A 140 -2.59 5.63 1.05
N TYR A 141 -2.56 4.85 -0.03
CA TYR A 141 -1.94 3.54 -0.05
C TYR A 141 -0.45 3.58 0.29
N LEU A 142 0.32 4.41 -0.42
CA LEU A 142 1.77 4.47 -0.27
C LEU A 142 2.17 4.95 1.14
N ARG A 143 1.40 5.88 1.71
CA ARG A 143 1.60 6.33 3.09
C ARG A 143 1.47 5.18 4.10
N GLN A 144 0.50 4.30 3.88
CA GLN A 144 0.35 3.12 4.73
C GLN A 144 1.47 2.11 4.49
N SER A 145 1.93 1.94 3.25
CA SER A 145 3.08 1.08 2.95
C SER A 145 4.35 1.56 3.66
N ILE A 146 4.67 2.86 3.63
CA ILE A 146 5.81 3.45 4.35
C ILE A 146 5.72 3.15 5.84
N ARG A 147 4.53 3.25 6.45
CA ARG A 147 4.34 2.94 7.87
C ARG A 147 4.58 1.47 8.19
N CYS A 148 4.08 0.56 7.36
CA CYS A 148 4.34 -0.87 7.56
C CYS A 148 5.84 -1.17 7.49
N VAL A 149 6.56 -0.60 6.52
CA VAL A 149 8.02 -0.74 6.43
C VAL A 149 8.71 -0.13 7.67
N ALA A 150 8.23 1.01 8.18
CA ALA A 150 8.76 1.60 9.41
C ALA A 150 8.56 0.71 10.65
N TYR A 151 7.39 0.07 10.79
CA TYR A 151 7.17 -0.91 11.86
C TYR A 151 8.10 -2.10 11.71
N GLN A 152 8.28 -2.59 10.50
CA GLN A 152 9.17 -3.72 10.23
C GLN A 152 10.63 -3.41 10.54
N TYR A 153 11.09 -2.22 10.14
CA TYR A 153 12.39 -1.68 10.51
C TYR A 153 12.54 -1.59 12.03
N SER A 154 11.56 -0.99 12.72
CA SER A 154 11.61 -0.85 14.18
C SER A 154 11.65 -2.20 14.91
N SER A 155 10.92 -3.20 14.40
CA SER A 155 10.94 -4.57 14.90
C SER A 155 12.34 -5.16 14.79
N LEU A 156 12.94 -5.06 13.60
CA LEU A 156 14.24 -5.65 13.33
C LEU A 156 15.36 -4.96 14.12
N ALA A 157 15.32 -3.62 14.20
CA ALA A 157 16.22 -2.82 15.02
C ALA A 157 16.22 -3.25 16.50
N MET A 158 15.02 -3.40 17.10
CA MET A 158 14.88 -3.85 18.48
C MET A 158 15.37 -5.29 18.67
N ARG A 159 15.16 -6.14 17.66
CA ARG A 159 15.65 -7.52 17.67
C ARG A 159 17.17 -7.59 17.59
N THR A 160 17.80 -6.72 16.83
CA THR A 160 19.26 -6.58 16.77
C THR A 160 19.84 -6.19 18.13
N ILE A 161 19.22 -5.21 18.82
CA ILE A 161 19.59 -4.82 20.17
C ILE A 161 19.44 -5.99 21.15
N TRP A 162 18.35 -6.75 21.01
CA TRP A 162 18.09 -7.92 21.86
C TRP A 162 19.16 -9.00 21.70
N ILE A 163 19.46 -9.43 20.46
CA ILE A 163 20.46 -10.47 20.17
C ILE A 163 21.85 -10.07 20.67
N VAL A 164 22.26 -8.83 20.43
CA VAL A 164 23.60 -8.39 20.84
C VAL A 164 23.71 -8.21 22.34
N THR A 165 22.62 -7.86 23.00
CA THR A 165 22.57 -7.84 24.47
C THR A 165 22.72 -9.26 25.03
N ASP A 166 21.98 -10.24 24.50
CA ASP A 166 22.17 -11.65 24.89
C ASP A 166 23.62 -12.10 24.63
N ALA A 167 24.23 -11.61 23.55
CA ALA A 167 25.63 -11.90 23.22
C ALA A 167 26.66 -11.24 24.17
N CYS A 168 26.34 -10.13 24.84
CA CYS A 168 27.29 -9.34 25.63
C CYS A 168 27.04 -9.40 27.14
N VAL A 169 25.79 -9.59 27.57
CA VAL A 169 25.39 -9.62 28.99
C VAL A 169 25.29 -11.06 29.51
N GLY A 170 25.14 -12.05 28.64
CA GLY A 170 24.95 -13.43 29.05
C GLY A 170 26.13 -13.97 29.85
N GLY A 171 25.84 -14.47 31.06
CA GLY A 171 26.79 -15.04 32.03
C GLY A 171 26.32 -16.40 32.55
N ASP A 172 26.85 -16.89 33.67
CA ASP A 172 26.42 -18.12 34.35
C ASP A 172 26.23 -17.81 35.83
N VAL A 173 25.12 -17.15 36.15
CA VAL A 173 24.89 -16.63 37.51
C VAL A 173 24.36 -17.73 38.43
N ASP A 174 23.63 -18.70 37.89
CA ASP A 174 23.15 -19.86 38.64
C ASP A 174 24.15 -21.02 38.67
N GLN A 175 25.32 -20.86 38.03
CA GLN A 175 26.45 -21.80 38.03
C GLN A 175 26.09 -23.17 37.46
N ASN A 176 25.19 -23.20 36.48
CA ASN A 176 24.72 -24.42 35.83
C ASN A 176 25.60 -24.81 34.62
N GLY A 177 26.63 -24.01 34.28
CA GLY A 177 27.52 -24.23 33.14
C GLY A 177 26.90 -23.88 31.78
N LEU A 178 25.71 -23.27 31.78
CA LEU A 178 25.03 -22.71 30.63
C LEU A 178 25.09 -21.20 30.69
N ARG A 179 25.07 -20.61 29.50
CA ARG A 179 24.97 -19.18 29.34
C ARG A 179 23.53 -18.76 29.56
N ASP A 180 23.29 -18.06 30.66
CA ASP A 180 22.05 -17.38 30.96
C ASP A 180 21.82 -16.26 29.95
N MET A 181 20.66 -16.28 29.30
CA MET A 181 20.24 -15.18 28.41
C MET A 181 19.85 -13.97 29.26
N ALA A 182 19.95 -12.76 28.72
CA ALA A 182 19.63 -11.54 29.47
C ALA A 182 18.16 -11.53 29.95
N GLY A 183 17.28 -12.26 29.25
CA GLY A 183 15.87 -12.43 29.63
C GLY A 183 15.57 -13.56 30.62
N ASP A 184 16.50 -14.49 30.89
CA ASP A 184 16.28 -15.61 31.82
C ASP A 184 16.43 -15.17 33.28
N PHE A 185 17.17 -14.09 33.52
CA PHE A 185 17.07 -13.34 34.76
C PHE A 185 15.79 -12.53 34.76
N GLY A 186 14.82 -12.90 35.60
CA GLY A 186 13.69 -12.03 35.96
C GLY A 186 14.04 -10.64 36.54
N ARG A 187 15.32 -10.22 36.45
CA ARG A 187 15.85 -8.91 36.81
C ARG A 187 15.70 -7.84 35.72
N ASP A 188 15.79 -8.18 34.43
CA ASP A 188 15.74 -7.16 33.37
C ASP A 188 14.45 -7.22 32.54
N ARG A 189 13.35 -6.79 33.16
CA ARG A 189 12.03 -6.59 32.51
C ARG A 189 12.12 -5.77 31.22
N ILE A 190 13.12 -4.90 31.12
CA ILE A 190 13.43 -4.10 29.94
C ILE A 190 13.79 -4.99 28.74
N TYR A 191 14.59 -6.04 28.91
CA TYR A 191 14.99 -6.91 27.79
C TYR A 191 13.82 -7.76 27.28
N SER A 192 12.99 -8.26 28.18
CA SER A 192 11.74 -8.93 27.80
C SER A 192 10.79 -7.97 27.05
N ALA A 193 10.75 -6.70 27.45
CA ALA A 193 9.99 -5.66 26.74
C ALA A 193 10.47 -5.47 25.29
N ILE A 194 11.79 -5.43 25.06
CA ILE A 194 12.39 -5.23 23.74
C ILE A 194 12.02 -6.39 22.80
N GLY A 195 12.20 -7.63 23.25
CA GLY A 195 11.84 -8.83 22.47
C GLY A 195 10.35 -8.86 22.11
N THR A 196 9.48 -8.51 23.06
CA THR A 196 8.04 -8.49 22.80
C THR A 196 7.61 -7.33 21.91
N TYR A 197 8.21 -6.15 22.06
CA TYR A 197 7.98 -5.04 21.14
C TYR A 197 8.30 -5.46 19.70
N ALA A 198 9.46 -6.10 19.49
CA ALA A 198 9.86 -6.57 18.16
C ALA A 198 8.82 -7.52 17.57
N LEU A 199 8.36 -8.50 18.33
CA LEU A 199 7.33 -9.45 17.88
C LEU A 199 5.99 -8.80 17.57
N ALA A 200 5.55 -7.88 18.42
CA ALA A 200 4.30 -7.13 18.24
C ALA A 200 4.38 -6.24 16.99
N ALA A 201 5.48 -5.51 16.80
CA ALA A 201 5.70 -4.64 15.65
C ALA A 201 5.73 -5.44 14.33
N SER A 202 6.41 -6.59 14.27
CA SER A 202 6.40 -7.46 13.08
C SER A 202 5.01 -8.00 12.78
N SER A 203 4.30 -8.48 13.80
CA SER A 203 2.98 -9.10 13.62
C SER A 203 1.93 -8.07 13.18
N LEU A 204 1.96 -6.86 13.74
CA LEU A 204 1.08 -5.76 13.34
C LEU A 204 1.39 -5.26 11.93
N SER A 205 2.68 -5.17 11.58
CA SER A 205 3.13 -4.89 10.21
C SER A 205 2.55 -5.90 9.21
N GLY A 206 2.63 -7.20 9.52
CA GLY A 206 2.05 -8.27 8.69
C GLY A 206 0.53 -8.16 8.53
N ILE A 207 -0.21 -7.91 9.62
CA ILE A 207 -1.66 -7.67 9.57
C ILE A 207 -1.97 -6.47 8.66
N TRP A 208 -1.21 -5.40 8.79
CA TRP A 208 -1.44 -4.19 8.03
C TRP A 208 -1.10 -4.37 6.55
N ALA A 209 0.01 -5.04 6.23
CA ALA A 209 0.35 -5.44 4.87
C ALA A 209 -0.77 -6.26 4.23
N LEU A 210 -1.35 -7.22 4.95
CA LEU A 210 -2.49 -7.99 4.48
C LEU A 210 -3.73 -7.12 4.20
N GLN A 211 -4.03 -6.16 5.08
CA GLN A 211 -5.13 -5.21 4.86
C GLN A 211 -4.89 -4.35 3.60
N LEU A 212 -3.65 -3.96 3.33
CA LEU A 212 -3.29 -3.21 2.13
C LEU A 212 -3.47 -4.05 0.86
N VAL A 213 -3.12 -5.33 0.89
CA VAL A 213 -3.38 -6.26 -0.22
C VAL A 213 -4.88 -6.39 -0.47
N VAL A 214 -5.69 -6.58 0.59
CA VAL A 214 -7.15 -6.68 0.47
C VAL A 214 -7.76 -5.39 -0.11
N GLN A 215 -7.30 -4.22 0.34
CA GLN A 215 -7.74 -2.93 -0.22
C GLN A 215 -7.40 -2.79 -1.72
N ARG A 216 -6.27 -3.35 -2.16
CA ARG A 216 -5.91 -3.37 -3.58
C ARG A 216 -6.80 -4.30 -4.38
N LEU A 217 -7.13 -5.47 -3.85
CA LEU A 217 -8.08 -6.39 -4.48
C LEU A 217 -9.48 -5.76 -4.56
N GLU A 218 -9.92 -5.03 -3.54
CA GLU A 218 -11.18 -4.30 -3.55
C GLU A 218 -11.20 -3.20 -4.63
N ALA A 219 -10.12 -2.42 -4.73
CA ALA A 219 -9.96 -1.41 -5.77
C ALA A 219 -9.94 -2.03 -7.17
N LEU A 220 -9.28 -3.19 -7.33
CA LEU A 220 -9.25 -3.94 -8.58
C LEU A 220 -10.65 -4.45 -8.96
N GLN A 221 -11.40 -4.98 -8.00
CA GLN A 221 -12.79 -5.40 -8.21
C GLN A 221 -13.68 -4.23 -8.63
N ALA A 222 -13.55 -3.08 -7.94
CA ALA A 222 -14.30 -1.88 -8.28
C ALA A 222 -13.97 -1.38 -9.69
N GLY A 223 -12.70 -1.49 -10.10
CA GLY A 223 -12.27 -1.08 -11.44
C GLY A 223 -12.68 -2.06 -12.55
N PHE A 224 -12.68 -3.37 -12.27
CA PHE A 224 -13.09 -4.39 -13.22
C PHE A 224 -14.62 -4.44 -13.40
N GLY A 225 -15.39 -4.02 -12.39
CA GLY A 225 -16.85 -3.96 -12.45
C GLY A 225 -17.56 -5.29 -12.22
N GLU A 226 -16.82 -6.41 -12.20
CA GLU A 226 -17.31 -7.73 -11.80
C GLU A 226 -16.69 -8.18 -10.48
N SER A 227 -17.38 -9.08 -9.76
CA SER A 227 -16.87 -9.62 -8.50
C SER A 227 -15.67 -10.56 -8.76
N LEU A 228 -14.54 -10.28 -8.11
CA LEU A 228 -13.38 -11.17 -8.15
C LEU A 228 -13.73 -12.51 -7.48
N GLN A 229 -13.27 -13.60 -8.08
CA GLN A 229 -13.45 -14.94 -7.52
C GLN A 229 -12.88 -15.02 -6.11
N TYR A 230 -13.63 -15.62 -5.18
CA TYR A 230 -13.22 -15.85 -3.79
C TYR A 230 -12.96 -14.60 -2.93
N PHE A 231 -13.24 -13.38 -3.41
CA PHE A 231 -12.95 -12.15 -2.66
C PHE A 231 -13.57 -12.11 -1.25
N ARG A 232 -14.84 -12.54 -1.10
CA ARG A 232 -15.49 -12.60 0.22
C ARG A 232 -14.81 -13.58 1.17
N LEU A 233 -14.34 -14.72 0.65
CA LEU A 233 -13.62 -15.73 1.43
C LEU A 233 -12.24 -15.19 1.87
N ILE A 234 -11.52 -14.53 0.97
CA ILE A 234 -10.23 -13.87 1.27
C ILE A 234 -10.43 -12.83 2.38
N LEU A 235 -11.46 -11.99 2.30
CA LEU A 235 -11.77 -10.98 3.31
C LEU A 235 -12.11 -11.62 4.68
N TRP A 236 -12.86 -12.71 4.69
CA TRP A 236 -13.19 -13.44 5.90
C TRP A 236 -11.95 -14.06 6.54
N LEU A 237 -11.13 -14.79 5.75
CA LEU A 237 -9.88 -15.38 6.22
C LEU A 237 -8.89 -14.32 6.74
N ALA A 238 -8.82 -13.15 6.11
CA ALA A 238 -7.98 -12.05 6.57
C ALA A 238 -8.38 -11.55 7.98
N ARG A 239 -9.69 -11.52 8.29
CA ARG A 239 -10.18 -11.16 9.63
C ARG A 239 -9.90 -12.27 10.64
N VAL A 240 -10.07 -13.53 10.24
CA VAL A 240 -9.77 -14.70 11.06
C VAL A 240 -8.28 -14.73 11.43
N ASN A 241 -7.38 -14.42 10.50
CA ASN A 241 -5.93 -14.34 10.77
C ASN A 241 -5.56 -13.34 11.88
N VAL A 242 -6.30 -12.24 12.02
CA VAL A 242 -6.07 -11.29 13.13
C VAL A 242 -6.38 -11.96 14.48
N LEU A 243 -7.46 -12.75 14.56
CA LEU A 243 -7.82 -13.50 15.76
C LEU A 243 -6.76 -14.56 16.10
N TRP A 244 -6.21 -15.24 15.09
CA TRP A 244 -5.17 -16.26 15.26
C TRP A 244 -3.91 -15.74 15.95
N ILE A 245 -3.47 -14.52 15.62
CA ILE A 245 -2.28 -13.92 16.25
C ILE A 245 -2.49 -13.75 17.76
N TRP A 246 -3.70 -13.37 18.19
CA TRP A 246 -4.05 -13.27 19.61
C TRP A 246 -4.14 -14.64 20.29
N LEU A 247 -4.76 -15.62 19.62
CA LEU A 247 -4.85 -16.99 20.15
C LEU A 247 -3.47 -17.63 20.32
N LEU A 248 -2.57 -17.41 19.37
CA LEU A 248 -1.20 -17.94 19.41
C LEU A 248 -0.37 -17.33 20.54
N ALA A 249 -0.57 -16.03 20.84
CA ALA A 249 0.05 -15.39 22.00
C ALA A 249 -0.44 -16.00 23.33
N PHE A 250 -1.72 -16.36 23.41
CA PHE A 250 -2.28 -16.99 24.62
C PHE A 250 -1.89 -18.47 24.77
N SER A 251 -1.81 -19.21 23.65
CA SER A 251 -1.58 -20.66 23.69
C SER A 251 -0.24 -21.06 24.25
N VAL A 252 0.79 -20.21 24.12
CA VAL A 252 2.15 -20.45 24.64
C VAL A 252 2.11 -20.77 26.14
N ARG A 253 1.16 -20.21 26.89
CA ARG A 253 1.02 -20.46 28.33
C ARG A 253 0.18 -21.69 28.68
N VAL A 254 -0.70 -22.11 27.77
CA VAL A 254 -1.61 -23.23 28.04
C VAL A 254 -0.93 -24.55 27.72
N SER A 255 -0.34 -24.64 26.53
CA SER A 255 0.30 -25.86 26.07
C SER A 255 1.21 -25.58 24.88
N THR A 256 2.43 -26.11 24.92
CA THR A 256 3.38 -26.03 23.81
C THR A 256 2.91 -26.82 22.61
N ALA A 257 2.22 -27.96 22.82
CA ALA A 257 1.61 -28.75 21.75
C ALA A 257 0.43 -28.01 21.09
N LEU A 258 -0.40 -27.33 21.89
CA LEU A 258 -1.45 -26.46 21.35
C LEU A 258 -0.84 -25.32 20.52
N THR A 259 0.25 -24.73 20.99
CA THR A 259 0.96 -23.67 20.26
C THR A 259 1.50 -24.15 18.93
N LEU A 260 2.10 -25.34 18.89
CA LEU A 260 2.56 -25.98 17.65
C LEU A 260 1.39 -26.19 16.67
N GLY A 261 0.29 -26.79 17.15
CA GLY A 261 -0.90 -27.01 16.34
C GLY A 261 -1.49 -25.72 15.78
N LEU A 262 -1.62 -24.69 16.62
CA LEU A 262 -2.17 -23.40 16.22
C LEU A 262 -1.23 -22.64 15.26
N GLY A 263 0.09 -22.71 15.46
CA GLY A 263 1.08 -22.11 14.56
C GLY A 263 1.08 -22.72 13.18
N CYS A 264 1.04 -24.05 13.08
CA CYS A 264 0.91 -24.77 11.82
C CYS A 264 -0.44 -24.45 11.13
N ALA A 265 -1.54 -24.42 11.89
CA ALA A 265 -2.85 -24.08 11.34
C ALA A 265 -2.89 -22.63 10.79
N ALA A 266 -2.31 -21.67 11.51
CA ALA A 266 -2.20 -20.29 11.05
C ALA A 266 -1.35 -20.17 9.76
N ALA A 267 -0.21 -20.87 9.69
CA ALA A 267 0.62 -20.91 8.49
C ALA A 267 -0.13 -21.51 7.28
N LEU A 268 -0.85 -22.62 7.47
CA LEU A 268 -1.70 -23.21 6.42
C LEU A 268 -2.83 -22.26 5.99
N CYS A 269 -3.42 -21.52 6.93
CA CYS A 269 -4.42 -20.50 6.62
C CYS A 269 -3.84 -19.36 5.75
N ILE A 270 -2.62 -18.91 6.03
CA ILE A 270 -1.94 -17.87 5.25
C ILE A 270 -1.56 -18.40 3.86
N LEU A 271 -1.02 -19.61 3.75
CA LEU A 271 -0.67 -20.22 2.47
C LEU A 271 -1.90 -20.52 1.60
N SER A 272 -3.00 -20.99 2.20
CA SER A 272 -4.26 -21.17 1.47
C SER A 272 -4.84 -19.84 1.00
N MET A 273 -4.77 -18.79 1.82
CA MET A 273 -5.11 -17.42 1.42
C MET A 273 -4.25 -16.93 0.25
N MET A 274 -2.95 -17.21 0.25
CA MET A 274 -2.06 -16.89 -0.87
C MET A 274 -2.56 -17.51 -2.18
N CYS A 275 -2.88 -18.80 -2.17
CA CYS A 275 -3.42 -19.50 -3.33
C CYS A 275 -4.75 -18.89 -3.82
N LEU A 276 -5.64 -18.50 -2.90
CA LEU A 276 -6.89 -17.82 -3.24
C LEU A 276 -6.65 -16.43 -3.85
N MET A 277 -5.72 -15.65 -3.30
CA MET A 277 -5.34 -14.35 -3.86
C MET A 277 -4.74 -14.48 -5.26
N PHE A 278 -3.93 -15.52 -5.51
CA PHE A 278 -3.38 -15.81 -6.83
C PHE A 278 -4.47 -16.15 -7.84
N ARG A 279 -5.47 -16.95 -7.44
CA ARG A 279 -6.65 -17.23 -8.28
C ARG A 279 -7.50 -15.99 -8.53
N ALA A 280 -7.66 -15.13 -7.53
CA ALA A 280 -8.37 -13.86 -7.71
C ALA A 280 -7.67 -12.95 -8.73
N LEU A 281 -6.33 -12.92 -8.72
CA LEU A 281 -5.52 -12.13 -9.67
C LEU A 281 -5.38 -12.76 -11.05
N SER A 282 -5.58 -14.07 -11.20
CA SER A 282 -5.44 -14.74 -12.50
C SER A 282 -6.60 -14.43 -13.47
N SER A 283 -7.80 -14.18 -12.95
CA SER A 283 -8.95 -13.78 -13.76
C SER A 283 -8.71 -12.48 -14.55
N PRO A 284 -8.35 -11.34 -13.93
CA PRO A 284 -8.05 -10.12 -14.68
C PRO A 284 -6.79 -10.25 -15.54
N LEU A 285 -5.81 -11.06 -15.12
CA LEU A 285 -4.60 -11.31 -15.91
C LEU A 285 -4.91 -12.00 -17.24
N ARG A 286 -5.76 -13.03 -17.24
CA ARG A 286 -6.18 -13.72 -18.47
C ARG A 286 -6.86 -12.76 -19.45
N VAL A 287 -7.79 -11.95 -18.94
CA VAL A 287 -8.50 -10.95 -19.76
C VAL A 287 -7.52 -9.96 -20.39
N LEU A 288 -6.51 -9.49 -19.65
CA LEU A 288 -5.50 -8.59 -20.18
C LEU A 288 -4.62 -9.24 -21.25
N LEU A 289 -4.25 -10.51 -21.07
CA LEU A 289 -3.46 -11.27 -22.04
C LEU A 289 -4.25 -11.56 -23.33
N ASP A 290 -5.55 -11.86 -23.21
CA ASP A 290 -6.42 -12.06 -24.36
C ASP A 290 -6.64 -10.74 -25.15
N CYS A 291 -6.49 -9.59 -24.49
CA CYS A 291 -6.57 -8.26 -25.11
C CYS A 291 -5.27 -7.82 -25.80
N THR A 292 -4.19 -8.59 -25.73
CA THR A 292 -2.94 -8.34 -26.47
C THR A 292 -2.86 -9.24 -27.70
N PRO A 293 -3.45 -8.84 -28.85
CA PRO A 293 -3.25 -9.58 -30.08
C PRO A 293 -1.80 -9.42 -30.54
N GLU A 294 -1.11 -10.54 -30.72
CA GLU A 294 0.15 -10.59 -31.46
C GLU A 294 -0.17 -10.26 -32.93
N GLY A 295 0.26 -9.07 -33.39
CA GLY A 295 0.30 -8.75 -34.83
C GLY A 295 -0.98 -8.24 -35.49
N SER A 296 -1.90 -7.57 -34.79
CA SER A 296 -3.02 -6.88 -35.48
C SER A 296 -2.72 -5.41 -35.76
N ASP A 297 -2.76 -5.05 -37.04
CA ASP A 297 -2.43 -3.74 -37.66
C ASP A 297 -3.35 -2.56 -37.26
N GLY A 298 -3.91 -2.57 -36.04
CA GLY A 298 -4.87 -1.55 -35.61
C GLY A 298 -4.93 -1.28 -34.10
N VAL A 299 -4.19 -2.00 -33.27
CA VAL A 299 -4.11 -1.67 -31.83
C VAL A 299 -3.13 -0.51 -31.64
N SER A 300 -3.64 0.63 -31.15
CA SER A 300 -2.78 1.78 -30.86
C SER A 300 -1.64 1.36 -29.93
N GLU A 301 -0.41 1.71 -30.29
CA GLU A 301 0.82 1.48 -29.51
C GLU A 301 0.64 1.86 -28.02
N HIS A 302 -0.19 2.86 -27.75
CA HIS A 302 -0.56 3.30 -26.41
C HIS A 302 -1.32 2.23 -25.61
N LEU A 303 -2.31 1.55 -26.20
CA LEU A 303 -3.08 0.50 -25.52
C LEU A 303 -2.17 -0.69 -25.16
N HIS A 304 -1.24 -1.05 -26.04
CA HIS A 304 -0.26 -2.09 -25.77
C HIS A 304 0.66 -1.73 -24.59
N LYS A 305 1.10 -0.48 -24.49
CA LYS A 305 1.87 0.03 -23.34
C LYS A 305 1.07 -0.02 -22.04
N GLU A 306 -0.21 0.34 -22.06
CA GLU A 306 -1.08 0.30 -20.88
C GLU A 306 -1.36 -1.14 -20.41
N VAL A 307 -1.64 -2.06 -21.33
CA VAL A 307 -1.89 -3.46 -21.00
C VAL A 307 -0.63 -4.14 -20.46
N SER A 308 0.52 -3.93 -21.11
CA SER A 308 1.81 -4.47 -20.63
C SER A 308 2.19 -3.91 -19.25
N PHE A 309 1.90 -2.63 -18.98
CA PHE A 309 2.04 -2.05 -17.66
C PHE A 309 1.14 -2.74 -16.62
N ALA A 310 -0.16 -2.90 -16.93
CA ALA A 310 -1.11 -3.55 -16.03
C ALA A 310 -0.72 -5.01 -15.71
N VAL A 311 -0.28 -5.78 -16.72
CA VAL A 311 0.24 -7.15 -16.56
C VAL A 311 1.43 -7.18 -15.62
N ARG A 312 2.41 -6.27 -15.81
CA ARG A 312 3.58 -6.16 -14.93
C ARG A 312 3.19 -5.87 -13.49
N ILE A 313 2.22 -4.99 -13.25
CA ILE A 313 1.73 -4.66 -11.90
C ILE A 313 1.07 -5.87 -11.23
N ILE A 314 0.29 -6.66 -11.97
CA ILE A 314 -0.34 -7.88 -11.41
C ILE A 314 0.73 -8.91 -11.03
N HIS A 315 1.75 -9.12 -11.87
CA HIS A 315 2.85 -10.02 -11.54
C HIS A 315 3.68 -9.54 -10.33
N GLN A 316 3.96 -8.24 -10.23
CA GLN A 316 4.62 -7.67 -9.06
C GLN A 316 3.79 -7.89 -7.79
N ALA A 317 2.46 -7.75 -7.87
CA ALA A 317 1.58 -8.02 -6.75
C ALA A 317 1.59 -9.51 -6.35
N GLN A 318 1.55 -10.44 -7.31
CA GLN A 318 1.67 -11.88 -7.03
C GLN A 318 3.00 -12.20 -6.33
N LEU A 319 4.11 -11.68 -6.85
CA LEU A 319 5.43 -11.90 -6.25
C LEU A 319 5.52 -11.32 -4.83
N GLY A 320 5.01 -10.10 -4.62
CA GLY A 320 4.97 -9.49 -3.30
C GLY A 320 4.14 -10.29 -2.30
N ILE A 321 2.93 -10.72 -2.69
CA ILE A 321 2.05 -11.55 -1.87
C ILE A 321 2.73 -12.88 -1.52
N PHE A 322 3.45 -13.49 -2.46
CA PHE A 322 4.22 -14.72 -2.22
C PHE A 322 5.31 -14.50 -1.17
N LEU A 323 6.19 -13.51 -1.38
CA LEU A 323 7.31 -13.22 -0.48
C LEU A 323 6.82 -12.93 0.95
N SER A 324 5.76 -12.12 1.10
CA SER A 324 5.17 -11.80 2.41
C SER A 324 4.53 -13.02 3.07
N ASN A 325 3.66 -13.77 2.39
CA ASN A 325 2.93 -14.87 3.01
C ASN A 325 3.83 -16.07 3.35
N VAL A 326 4.81 -16.40 2.49
CA VAL A 326 5.76 -17.49 2.77
C VAL A 326 6.65 -17.14 3.95
N SER A 327 7.15 -15.90 4.02
CA SER A 327 8.02 -15.47 5.11
C SER A 327 7.31 -15.41 6.46
N VAL A 328 6.08 -14.87 6.52
CA VAL A 328 5.24 -14.91 7.73
C VAL A 328 4.95 -16.34 8.16
N SER A 329 4.60 -17.22 7.21
CA SER A 329 4.29 -18.62 7.50
C SER A 329 5.50 -19.35 8.08
N PHE A 330 6.69 -19.14 7.49
CA PHE A 330 7.94 -19.71 7.98
C PHE A 330 8.26 -19.24 9.40
N ARG A 331 8.09 -17.95 9.70
CA ARG A 331 8.25 -17.41 11.07
C ARG A 331 7.28 -18.04 12.06
N LEU A 332 6.00 -18.19 11.71
CA LEU A 332 4.99 -18.74 12.62
C LEU A 332 5.26 -20.22 12.95
N VAL A 333 5.61 -21.02 11.94
CA VAL A 333 5.94 -22.44 12.15
C VAL A 333 7.19 -22.58 13.01
N THR A 334 8.24 -21.83 12.70
CA THR A 334 9.50 -21.90 13.47
C THR A 334 9.34 -21.38 14.89
N ALA A 335 8.54 -20.32 15.13
CA ALA A 335 8.21 -19.86 16.47
C ALA A 335 7.47 -20.93 17.29
N ALA A 336 6.50 -21.60 16.67
CA ALA A 336 5.73 -22.64 17.33
C ALA A 336 6.56 -23.90 17.59
N ALA A 337 7.47 -24.24 16.67
CA ALA A 337 8.41 -25.34 16.82
C ALA A 337 9.45 -25.08 17.93
N VAL A 338 9.94 -23.84 18.07
CA VAL A 338 10.78 -23.44 19.21
C VAL A 338 10.07 -23.67 20.53
N ALA A 339 8.81 -23.23 20.64
CA ALA A 339 8.04 -23.36 21.87
C ALA A 339 7.82 -24.83 22.26
N HIS A 340 7.77 -25.75 21.30
CA HIS A 340 7.52 -27.17 21.55
C HIS A 340 8.79 -28.00 21.73
N PHE A 341 9.77 -27.85 20.84
CA PHE A 341 10.97 -28.70 20.80
C PHE A 341 12.16 -28.12 21.57
N GLY A 342 12.27 -26.80 21.67
CA GLY A 342 13.35 -26.14 22.44
C GLY A 342 14.77 -26.45 21.97
N SER A 343 15.01 -26.79 20.69
CA SER A 343 16.34 -27.14 20.19
C SER A 343 17.04 -25.99 19.46
N ARG A 344 18.38 -26.10 19.32
CA ARG A 344 19.22 -25.17 18.56
C ARG A 344 18.69 -24.89 17.17
N VAL A 345 18.39 -25.95 16.43
CA VAL A 345 17.98 -25.88 15.02
C VAL A 345 16.69 -25.06 14.88
N TRP A 346 15.72 -25.31 15.77
CA TRP A 346 14.46 -24.57 15.74
C TRP A 346 14.64 -23.11 16.16
N TRP A 347 15.49 -22.86 17.15
CA TRP A 347 15.80 -21.49 17.58
C TRP A 347 16.47 -20.69 16.47
N ASP A 348 17.51 -21.22 15.84
CA ASP A 348 18.17 -20.59 14.69
C ASP A 348 17.16 -20.36 13.54
N ALA A 349 16.35 -21.38 13.21
CA ALA A 349 15.32 -21.25 12.17
C ALA A 349 14.29 -20.15 12.49
N TYR A 350 13.92 -19.98 13.76
CA TYR A 350 13.02 -18.91 14.21
C TYR A 350 13.68 -17.53 14.12
N GLN A 351 14.96 -17.41 14.49
CA GLN A 351 15.71 -16.18 14.35
C GLN A 351 15.77 -15.77 12.86
N TYR A 352 16.18 -16.68 11.97
CA TYR A 352 16.16 -16.41 10.53
C TYR A 352 14.75 -16.17 10.00
N GLY A 353 13.74 -16.86 10.53
CA GLY A 353 12.34 -16.65 10.17
C GLY A 353 11.86 -15.23 10.46
N CYS A 354 12.24 -14.65 11.59
CA CYS A 354 11.94 -13.25 11.90
C CYS A 354 12.62 -12.25 10.96
N MET A 355 13.87 -12.54 10.57
CA MET A 355 14.59 -11.72 9.59
C MET A 355 13.92 -11.79 8.21
N VAL A 356 13.63 -13.00 7.74
CA VAL A 356 12.99 -13.25 6.44
C VAL A 356 11.57 -12.68 6.40
N ASP A 357 10.80 -12.75 7.49
CA ASP A 357 9.50 -12.07 7.63
C ASP A 357 9.63 -10.56 7.42
N GLY A 358 10.66 -9.94 8.00
CA GLY A 358 10.89 -8.52 7.82
C GLY A 358 11.25 -8.12 6.40
N LEU A 359 12.17 -8.85 5.78
CA LEU A 359 12.58 -8.60 4.41
C LEU A 359 11.44 -8.91 3.42
N GLY A 360 10.72 -10.01 3.62
CA GLY A 360 9.61 -10.43 2.76
C GLY A 360 8.47 -9.41 2.75
N ASN A 361 8.07 -8.89 3.92
CA ASN A 361 7.06 -7.83 4.01
C ASN A 361 7.57 -6.50 3.43
N GLY A 362 8.82 -6.13 3.69
CA GLY A 362 9.43 -4.93 3.12
C GLY A 362 9.43 -4.96 1.59
N LEU A 363 9.94 -6.04 1.00
CA LEU A 363 9.99 -6.24 -0.45
C LEU A 363 8.59 -6.33 -1.07
N CYS A 364 7.64 -6.99 -0.41
CA CYS A 364 6.24 -7.01 -0.84
C CYS A 364 5.68 -5.59 -1.00
N LEU A 365 5.87 -4.74 0.02
CA LEU A 365 5.37 -3.37 0.00
C LEU A 365 6.10 -2.50 -1.03
N LEU A 366 7.39 -2.74 -1.27
CA LEU A 366 8.13 -2.13 -2.38
C LEU A 366 7.51 -2.51 -3.72
N LEU A 367 7.30 -3.80 -3.98
CA LEU A 367 6.73 -4.27 -5.24
C LEU A 367 5.31 -3.74 -5.48
N LEU A 368 4.50 -3.66 -4.43
CA LEU A 368 3.16 -3.10 -4.50
C LEU A 368 3.11 -1.57 -4.64
N SER A 369 4.21 -0.89 -4.32
CA SER A 369 4.36 0.57 -4.45
C SER A 369 5.15 0.99 -5.70
N GLY A 370 5.98 0.11 -6.26
CA GLY A 370 6.96 0.41 -7.32
C GLY A 370 6.36 1.01 -8.59
N GLY A 371 5.11 0.69 -8.93
CA GLY A 371 4.40 1.34 -10.03
C GLY A 371 4.10 2.84 -9.85
N LYS A 372 4.40 3.43 -8.68
CA LYS A 372 4.13 4.83 -8.33
C LYS A 372 5.35 5.62 -7.82
N LEU A 373 6.52 4.99 -7.74
CA LEU A 373 7.72 5.60 -7.19
C LEU A 373 8.60 6.10 -8.33
N HIS A 374 8.72 7.42 -8.46
CA HIS A 374 9.69 8.05 -9.35
C HIS A 374 10.80 8.66 -8.50
N LEU A 375 12.05 8.23 -8.68
CA LEU A 375 13.17 9.03 -8.20
C LEU A 375 13.22 10.28 -9.06
N GLN A 376 13.01 11.45 -8.45
CA GLN A 376 13.43 12.69 -9.10
C GLN A 376 14.93 12.55 -9.37
N ASN A 377 15.31 12.55 -10.65
CA ASN A 377 16.70 12.75 -11.00
C ASN A 377 17.14 14.04 -10.32
N PHE A 378 18.17 13.95 -9.49
CA PHE A 378 18.87 15.09 -8.90
C PHE A 378 19.58 15.86 -10.03
N SER A 379 18.84 16.40 -11.00
CA SER A 379 19.29 17.57 -11.69
C SER A 379 19.19 18.67 -10.64
N LEU A 380 20.35 19.20 -10.25
CA LEU A 380 20.44 20.50 -9.60
C LEU A 380 19.62 21.46 -10.47
N GLN A 381 18.36 21.66 -10.11
CA GLN A 381 17.53 22.67 -10.72
C GLN A 381 18.04 23.98 -10.12
N ARG A 382 19.15 24.42 -10.70
CA ARG A 382 19.69 25.76 -10.61
C ARG A 382 18.47 26.66 -10.75
N GLN A 383 18.09 27.31 -9.65
CA GLN A 383 17.20 28.46 -9.69
C GLN A 383 17.87 29.46 -10.63
N VAL A 384 17.57 29.36 -11.92
CA VAL A 384 17.74 30.44 -12.86
C VAL A 384 16.65 31.42 -12.47
N ARG A 385 17.04 32.29 -11.55
CA ARG A 385 16.47 33.61 -11.34
C ARG A 385 16.18 34.19 -12.72
N GLU A 386 14.92 34.54 -12.95
CA GLU A 386 14.44 35.17 -14.19
C GLU A 386 15.41 36.26 -14.67
N PRO A 387 15.84 36.22 -15.94
CA PRO A 387 16.00 37.41 -16.72
C PRO A 387 14.84 37.48 -17.71
N SER A 388 14.08 38.55 -17.55
CA SER A 388 13.29 39.25 -18.54
C SER A 388 13.46 38.80 -20.00
N SER A 389 12.33 38.48 -20.64
CA SER A 389 12.04 38.76 -22.06
C SER A 389 13.16 38.56 -23.10
N ALA A 390 13.12 37.43 -23.83
CA ALA A 390 13.22 37.33 -25.30
C ALA A 390 13.69 35.92 -25.73
N GLY A 391 13.03 35.36 -26.75
CA GLY A 391 13.50 34.21 -27.51
C GLY A 391 12.77 32.90 -27.22
N LEU A 392 11.72 32.61 -28.00
CA LEU A 392 11.17 31.25 -28.14
C LEU A 392 12.25 30.36 -28.78
N GLY A 393 12.90 29.52 -27.96
CA GLY A 393 13.65 28.36 -28.43
C GLY A 393 12.71 27.15 -28.54
N SER A 394 12.51 26.70 -29.78
CA SER A 394 11.90 25.42 -30.14
C SER A 394 12.55 24.28 -29.34
N GLN A 395 11.81 23.65 -28.43
CA GLN A 395 12.17 22.36 -27.85
C GLN A 395 11.42 21.26 -28.58
N ASP A 396 12.18 20.26 -29.00
CA ASP A 396 11.85 19.26 -30.00
C ASP A 396 10.63 18.39 -29.64
N LEU A 397 9.58 18.51 -30.46
CA LEU A 397 8.52 17.51 -30.60
C LEU A 397 9.11 16.26 -31.26
N PRO A 398 8.58 15.05 -30.97
CA PRO A 398 8.97 13.85 -31.69
C PRO A 398 8.75 14.06 -33.18
N GLU A 399 9.86 13.98 -33.93
CA GLU A 399 9.90 14.18 -35.37
C GLU A 399 8.95 13.18 -36.05
N CYS A 400 7.81 13.67 -36.53
CA CYS A 400 6.87 12.88 -37.32
C CYS A 400 7.57 12.49 -38.64
N THR A 401 8.11 11.27 -38.74
CA THR A 401 8.63 10.67 -39.98
C THR A 401 7.48 10.30 -40.92
N CYS A 402 6.75 11.30 -41.41
CA CYS A 402 5.81 11.14 -42.51
C CYS A 402 6.62 11.20 -43.80
N GLU A 403 6.98 10.03 -44.34
CA GLU A 403 7.83 9.88 -45.52
C GLU A 403 7.34 10.76 -46.69
N SER A 404 8.20 11.67 -47.11
CA SER A 404 7.96 12.63 -48.18
C SER A 404 8.19 12.00 -49.54
N THR A 405 7.25 11.15 -49.98
CA THR A 405 7.29 10.59 -51.34
C THR A 405 6.02 10.99 -52.09
N SER A 406 5.95 12.26 -52.50
CA SER A 406 5.26 12.68 -53.72
C SER A 406 5.39 14.19 -53.95
N THR A 407 6.10 14.51 -55.03
CA THR A 407 6.00 15.76 -55.77
C THR A 407 4.58 15.94 -56.31
N SER A 408 3.72 16.64 -55.58
CA SER A 408 2.58 17.35 -56.18
C SER A 408 2.24 18.59 -55.36
N SER A 409 2.10 19.71 -56.07
CA SER A 409 1.96 21.07 -55.56
C SER A 409 0.52 21.37 -55.12
N GLY A 410 0.09 20.77 -54.01
CA GLY A 410 -1.15 21.12 -53.31
C GLY A 410 -0.91 21.29 -51.80
N PRO A 411 -1.80 21.99 -51.05
CA PRO A 411 -1.68 22.11 -49.61
C PRO A 411 -1.71 20.72 -48.98
N ARG A 412 -0.56 20.29 -48.43
CA ARG A 412 -0.39 18.97 -47.81
C ARG A 412 -1.36 18.85 -46.62
N LYS A 413 -2.30 17.91 -46.69
CA LYS A 413 -3.04 17.48 -45.51
C LYS A 413 -2.04 16.82 -44.56
N ALA A 414 -1.86 17.39 -43.36
CA ALA A 414 -1.11 16.74 -42.30
C ALA A 414 -1.67 15.33 -42.07
N CYS A 415 -0.80 14.35 -41.80
CA CYS A 415 -1.29 13.01 -41.47
C CYS A 415 -2.19 13.10 -40.23
N GLU A 416 -3.19 12.22 -40.15
CA GLU A 416 -4.22 12.27 -39.11
C GLU A 416 -3.63 12.29 -37.68
N ARG A 417 -2.49 11.61 -37.48
CA ARG A 417 -1.76 11.58 -36.21
C ARG A 417 -1.11 12.93 -35.86
N CYS A 418 -0.38 13.56 -36.78
CA CYS A 418 0.24 14.87 -36.50
C CYS A 418 -0.85 15.97 -36.44
N GLY A 419 -1.98 15.81 -37.16
CA GLY A 419 -3.16 16.66 -37.01
C GLY A 419 -3.83 16.53 -35.64
N TRP A 420 -3.93 15.31 -35.11
CA TRP A 420 -4.43 15.06 -33.76
C TRP A 420 -3.51 15.63 -32.67
N PHE A 421 -2.20 15.40 -32.75
CA PHE A 421 -1.23 15.94 -31.79
C PHE A 421 -1.21 17.46 -31.79
N ALA A 422 -1.16 18.09 -32.98
CA ALA A 422 -1.27 19.54 -33.11
C ALA A 422 -2.58 20.04 -32.48
N LYS A 423 -3.69 19.30 -32.64
CA LYS A 423 -4.97 19.68 -32.02
C LYS A 423 -4.98 19.50 -30.50
N VAL A 424 -4.37 18.45 -29.98
CA VAL A 424 -4.26 18.22 -28.53
C VAL A 424 -3.35 19.25 -27.87
N GLU A 425 -2.22 19.57 -28.50
CA GLU A 425 -1.33 20.65 -28.06
C GLU A 425 -2.04 22.00 -28.09
N GLU A 426 -2.77 22.30 -29.16
CA GLU A 426 -3.62 23.48 -29.25
C GLU A 426 -4.65 23.53 -28.11
N LEU A 427 -5.30 22.40 -27.79
CA LEU A 427 -6.28 22.31 -26.69
C LEU A 427 -5.63 22.38 -25.31
N ALA A 428 -4.43 21.85 -25.14
CA ALA A 428 -3.68 21.88 -23.88
C ALA A 428 -3.12 23.28 -23.58
N LEU A 429 -2.77 24.04 -24.62
CA LEU A 429 -2.34 25.44 -24.51
C LEU A 429 -3.51 26.41 -24.31
N ARG A 430 -4.75 25.99 -24.57
CA ARG A 430 -5.94 26.76 -24.20
C ARG A 430 -6.12 26.75 -22.69
N ARG A 431 -5.48 27.71 -22.04
CA ARG A 431 -5.70 28.01 -20.62
C ARG A 431 -7.11 28.59 -20.45
N ILE A 432 -7.85 28.07 -19.48
CA ILE A 432 -9.05 28.73 -18.97
C ILE A 432 -8.64 29.54 -17.74
N SER A 433 -8.99 30.83 -17.70
CA SER A 433 -8.69 31.63 -16.51
C SER A 433 -9.53 31.13 -15.33
N ALA A 434 -8.97 31.21 -14.12
CA ALA A 434 -9.70 30.86 -12.90
C ALA A 434 -10.98 31.69 -12.75
N GLU A 435 -10.93 32.97 -13.18
CA GLU A 435 -12.08 33.86 -13.26
C GLU A 435 -13.19 33.28 -14.13
N ARG A 436 -12.89 32.80 -15.35
CA ARG A 436 -13.90 32.18 -16.23
C ARG A 436 -14.50 30.90 -15.68
N LEU A 437 -13.73 30.11 -14.93
CA LEU A 437 -14.24 28.94 -14.21
C LEU A 437 -15.18 29.35 -13.06
N LEU A 438 -14.86 30.41 -12.34
CA LEU A 438 -15.68 30.93 -11.25
C LEU A 438 -16.96 31.58 -11.79
N ASP A 439 -16.89 32.32 -12.90
CA ASP A 439 -18.05 32.87 -13.59
C ASP A 439 -18.98 31.76 -14.10
N PHE A 440 -18.40 30.70 -14.69
CA PHE A 440 -19.16 29.53 -15.11
C PHE A 440 -19.85 28.86 -13.92
N HIS A 441 -19.14 28.67 -12.80
CA HIS A 441 -19.71 28.11 -11.58
C HIS A 441 -20.81 29.00 -10.99
N ALA A 442 -20.65 30.32 -11.00
CA ALA A 442 -21.64 31.27 -10.52
C ALA A 442 -22.93 31.27 -11.36
N ARG A 443 -22.85 30.86 -12.64
CA ARG A 443 -24.01 30.71 -13.53
C ARG A 443 -24.78 29.40 -13.32
N LEU A 444 -24.15 28.36 -12.76
CA LEU A 444 -24.79 27.07 -12.50
C LEU A 444 -25.79 27.16 -11.34
N GLY A 445 -27.06 26.82 -11.59
CA GLY A 445 -28.10 26.81 -10.55
C GLY A 445 -28.50 28.20 -10.06
N ALA A 446 -28.12 29.26 -10.78
CA ALA A 446 -28.54 30.61 -10.45
C ALA A 446 -30.07 30.75 -10.62
N PRO A 447 -30.81 31.34 -9.64
CA PRO A 447 -32.27 31.39 -9.66
C PRO A 447 -32.90 32.14 -10.85
N LYS A 448 -32.08 32.90 -11.59
CA LYS A 448 -32.46 33.60 -12.84
C LYS A 448 -31.51 33.28 -14.01
N GLY A 449 -30.63 32.30 -13.87
CA GLY A 449 -29.67 31.91 -14.90
C GLY A 449 -30.24 30.88 -15.87
N PRO A 450 -29.90 30.93 -17.17
CA PRO A 450 -30.34 29.94 -18.15
C PRO A 450 -29.60 28.59 -18.02
N LEU A 451 -28.54 28.51 -17.20
CA LEU A 451 -27.58 27.43 -17.22
C LEU A 451 -27.81 26.45 -16.06
N MET A 452 -28.30 25.25 -16.41
CA MET A 452 -28.62 24.15 -15.48
C MET A 452 -29.32 24.61 -14.18
N PRO A 453 -30.59 25.08 -14.24
CA PRO A 453 -31.30 25.67 -13.09
C PRO A 453 -31.48 24.73 -11.88
N HIS A 454 -31.42 23.42 -12.12
CA HIS A 454 -31.56 22.37 -11.11
C HIS A 454 -30.21 21.85 -10.59
N PHE A 455 -29.12 22.60 -10.82
CA PHE A 455 -27.80 22.24 -10.33
C PHE A 455 -27.76 22.24 -8.79
N ASP A 456 -27.38 21.10 -8.20
CA ASP A 456 -27.07 20.99 -6.78
C ASP A 456 -25.63 20.46 -6.64
N PRO A 457 -24.69 21.24 -6.05
CA PRO A 457 -23.30 20.82 -5.92
C PRO A 457 -23.09 19.56 -5.06
N LYS A 458 -24.10 19.13 -4.28
CA LYS A 458 -24.03 17.90 -3.48
C LYS A 458 -24.49 16.64 -4.23
N ILE A 459 -25.27 16.81 -5.30
CA ILE A 459 -25.94 15.70 -5.98
C ILE A 459 -25.50 15.59 -7.44
N SER A 460 -25.35 16.73 -8.13
CA SER A 460 -24.97 16.78 -9.55
C SER A 460 -23.54 16.32 -9.75
N THR A 461 -23.36 15.37 -10.67
CA THR A 461 -22.05 14.84 -11.05
C THR A 461 -21.41 15.67 -12.16
N THR A 462 -20.11 15.47 -12.39
CA THR A 462 -19.41 16.07 -13.54
C THR A 462 -20.06 15.69 -14.87
N SER A 463 -20.64 14.49 -14.99
CA SER A 463 -21.37 14.07 -16.19
C SER A 463 -22.62 14.92 -16.43
N ASP A 464 -23.34 15.28 -15.35
CA ASP A 464 -24.55 16.07 -15.44
C ASP A 464 -24.23 17.51 -15.88
N VAL A 465 -23.19 18.11 -15.28
CA VAL A 465 -22.70 19.45 -15.66
C VAL A 465 -22.21 19.47 -17.11
N VAL A 466 -21.49 18.43 -17.55
CA VAL A 466 -21.02 18.34 -18.94
C VAL A 466 -22.19 18.26 -19.91
N ARG A 467 -23.20 17.45 -19.62
CA ARG A 467 -24.35 17.22 -20.51
C ARG A 467 -25.33 18.39 -20.54
N HIS A 468 -25.60 19.00 -19.39
CA HIS A 468 -26.68 19.98 -19.25
C HIS A 468 -26.20 21.44 -19.26
N ALA A 469 -24.90 21.70 -19.07
CA ALA A 469 -24.35 23.06 -19.11
C ALA A 469 -23.27 23.22 -20.19
N ILE A 470 -22.24 22.36 -20.20
CA ILE A 470 -21.06 22.57 -21.06
C ILE A 470 -21.37 22.27 -22.53
N ILE A 471 -21.94 21.10 -22.85
CA ILE A 471 -22.26 20.72 -24.24
C ILE A 471 -23.24 21.72 -24.88
N PRO A 472 -24.34 22.14 -24.22
CA PRO A 472 -25.23 23.15 -24.76
C PRO A 472 -24.56 24.51 -25.01
N GLU A 473 -23.77 25.03 -24.05
CA GLU A 473 -23.04 26.30 -24.23
C GLU A 473 -21.92 26.21 -25.28
N SER A 474 -21.42 25.00 -25.56
CA SER A 474 -20.38 24.78 -26.56
C SER A 474 -20.91 24.68 -27.99
N ARG A 475 -22.23 24.73 -28.21
CA ARG A 475 -22.84 24.71 -29.55
C ARG A 475 -22.74 26.08 -30.22
N GLN A 476 -22.39 26.10 -31.51
CA GLN A 476 -22.51 27.28 -32.36
C GLN A 476 -23.74 27.11 -33.27
N GLY A 477 -24.89 27.67 -32.86
CA GLY A 477 -26.16 27.54 -33.59
C GLY A 477 -26.83 26.16 -33.43
N GLU A 478 -27.58 25.72 -34.46
CA GLU A 478 -28.32 24.44 -34.50
C GLU A 478 -27.41 23.21 -34.72
N LEU A 479 -26.12 23.40 -35.02
CA LEU A 479 -25.20 22.33 -35.38
C LEU A 479 -24.09 22.16 -34.33
N GLY A 480 -23.96 20.93 -33.82
CA GLY A 480 -22.88 20.52 -32.93
C GLY A 480 -22.74 19.00 -32.92
N SER A 481 -21.66 18.48 -33.49
CA SER A 481 -21.35 17.06 -33.54
C SER A 481 -20.67 16.64 -32.24
N ALA A 482 -21.21 15.66 -31.51
CA ALA A 482 -20.48 15.07 -30.41
C ALA A 482 -19.25 14.32 -30.95
N LEU A 483 -18.08 14.48 -30.33
CA LEU A 483 -16.87 13.77 -30.77
C LEU A 483 -17.07 12.24 -30.81
N ALA A 484 -17.93 11.72 -29.94
CA ALA A 484 -18.34 10.32 -29.91
C ALA A 484 -19.13 9.85 -31.15
N SER A 485 -19.83 10.75 -31.87
CA SER A 485 -20.52 10.38 -33.12
C SER A 485 -19.58 10.27 -34.31
N VAL A 486 -18.38 10.88 -34.23
CA VAL A 486 -17.30 10.74 -35.22
C VAL A 486 -16.48 9.47 -34.97
N TRP A 487 -16.39 9.02 -33.71
CA TRP A 487 -15.61 7.85 -33.29
C TRP A 487 -16.45 6.56 -33.15
N LYS A 488 -17.14 6.16 -34.23
CA LYS A 488 -17.65 4.77 -34.31
C LYS A 488 -16.51 3.85 -34.78
N CYS A 489 -16.05 2.96 -33.91
CA CYS A 489 -15.37 1.75 -34.38
C CYS A 489 -16.36 0.96 -35.27
N PRO A 490 -15.91 0.35 -36.38
CA PRO A 490 -16.75 -0.57 -37.14
C PRO A 490 -17.16 -1.70 -36.21
N SER A 491 -18.45 -1.81 -35.92
CA SER A 491 -19.01 -3.03 -35.38
C SER A 491 -18.67 -4.16 -36.35
N SER A 492 -18.06 -5.23 -35.85
CA SER A 492 -17.82 -6.46 -36.60
C SER A 492 -19.07 -6.80 -37.42
N SER A 493 -19.01 -6.60 -38.73
CA SER A 493 -19.95 -7.21 -39.66
C SER A 493 -19.82 -8.71 -39.47
N ARG A 494 -20.77 -9.30 -38.75
CA ARG A 494 -21.06 -10.72 -38.86
C ARG A 494 -21.24 -11.00 -40.35
N ALA A 495 -20.39 -11.89 -40.85
CA ALA A 495 -20.48 -12.43 -42.18
C ALA A 495 -21.92 -12.88 -42.46
N SER A 496 -22.49 -12.30 -43.51
CA SER A 496 -23.71 -12.73 -44.17
C SER A 496 -23.39 -13.89 -45.12
N HIS A 497 -24.01 -15.04 -44.89
CA HIS A 497 -24.59 -15.91 -45.91
C HIS A 497 -26.06 -16.05 -45.46
N GLY A 498 -27.07 -15.48 -46.11
CA GLY A 498 -27.66 -15.92 -47.39
C GLY A 498 -28.37 -17.26 -47.17
N ASP A 499 -29.69 -17.45 -47.27
CA ASP A 499 -30.80 -16.68 -47.81
C ASP A 499 -32.14 -17.30 -47.32
N ALA A 500 -33.26 -16.63 -47.66
CA ALA A 500 -34.63 -17.17 -47.79
C ALA A 500 -35.61 -17.17 -46.58
N SER A 501 -36.35 -16.05 -46.50
CA SER A 501 -37.83 -15.97 -46.58
C SER A 501 -38.72 -16.82 -45.65
N LEU A 502 -39.42 -16.17 -44.72
CA LEU A 502 -40.90 -16.08 -44.77
C LEU A 502 -41.42 -15.01 -43.79
N ALA A 503 -42.27 -14.14 -44.31
CA ALA A 503 -42.96 -13.08 -43.59
C ALA A 503 -44.21 -13.59 -42.85
N LYS A 504 -44.48 -13.09 -41.63
CA LYS A 504 -45.70 -12.31 -41.28
C LYS A 504 -45.87 -12.09 -39.75
N SER A 505 -46.12 -10.81 -39.45
CA SER A 505 -46.98 -10.23 -38.38
C SER A 505 -46.78 -10.61 -36.91
N PHE A 506 -46.45 -9.64 -36.04
CA PHE A 506 -47.43 -8.83 -35.29
C PHE A 506 -46.73 -7.76 -34.41
N GLN A 507 -47.51 -6.75 -34.04
CA GLN A 507 -47.19 -5.46 -33.39
C GLN A 507 -46.70 -5.54 -31.92
N GLY A 508 -46.00 -4.50 -31.45
CA GLY A 508 -46.03 -4.06 -30.04
C GLY A 508 -44.66 -3.75 -29.41
N PRO A 509 -44.47 -2.64 -28.67
CA PRO A 509 -43.18 -1.92 -28.63
C PRO A 509 -42.35 -2.08 -27.33
N GLY A 510 -41.03 -1.84 -27.49
CA GLY A 510 -40.15 -1.26 -26.45
C GLY A 510 -39.29 -2.26 -25.67
N SER A 511 -38.29 -2.91 -26.29
CA SER A 511 -36.88 -2.43 -26.38
C SER A 511 -36.25 -2.11 -25.02
N SER A 512 -35.06 -2.57 -24.62
CA SER A 512 -34.11 -3.62 -25.01
C SER A 512 -32.81 -3.26 -24.27
N SER A 513 -32.26 -4.20 -23.51
CA SER A 513 -30.82 -4.46 -23.38
C SER A 513 -29.86 -3.44 -24.02
N GLY A 514 -29.36 -2.50 -23.22
CA GLY A 514 -28.19 -1.68 -23.55
C GLY A 514 -26.91 -2.33 -23.03
N GLY A 515 -26.13 -2.93 -23.95
CA GLY A 515 -24.78 -3.43 -23.68
C GLY A 515 -23.88 -2.33 -23.13
N ARG A 516 -23.23 -2.64 -21.99
CA ARG A 516 -22.42 -1.69 -21.22
C ARG A 516 -20.96 -1.87 -21.65
N TRP A 517 -20.42 -0.85 -22.33
CA TRP A 517 -19.06 -0.83 -22.86
C TRP A 517 -18.00 -0.74 -21.74
N LEU A 518 -16.90 -1.48 -21.96
CA LEU A 518 -15.68 -1.53 -21.16
C LEU A 518 -15.09 -0.12 -20.91
N GLY A 519 -15.13 0.30 -19.65
CA GLY A 519 -14.40 1.46 -19.17
C GLY A 519 -12.99 1.09 -18.73
N LEU A 520 -12.04 1.01 -19.68
CA LEU A 520 -10.60 0.89 -19.36
C LEU A 520 -10.02 2.11 -18.60
N LYS A 521 -10.83 3.15 -18.33
CA LYS A 521 -10.46 4.30 -17.49
C LYS A 521 -10.31 3.95 -16.00
N ALA A 522 -10.70 2.76 -15.56
CA ALA A 522 -10.63 2.40 -14.15
C ALA A 522 -9.21 2.06 -13.64
N LEU A 523 -8.23 1.86 -14.55
CA LEU A 523 -6.82 1.69 -14.18
C LEU A 523 -6.07 3.03 -14.07
N GLY A 524 -6.67 4.13 -14.56
CA GLY A 524 -6.18 5.50 -14.49
C GLY A 524 -7.01 6.40 -13.56
N TRP A 525 -6.74 6.32 -12.25
CA TRP A 525 -6.91 7.38 -11.23
C TRP A 525 -8.06 8.41 -11.33
N HIS A 526 -8.98 8.44 -10.33
CA HIS A 526 -9.26 9.61 -9.46
C HIS A 526 -10.35 9.31 -8.40
N CYS A 527 -10.24 10.02 -7.27
CA CYS A 527 -11.18 10.19 -6.16
C CYS A 527 -11.28 9.12 -5.05
N PHE A 528 -10.61 9.41 -3.93
CA PHE A 528 -11.13 9.09 -2.60
C PHE A 528 -11.08 10.34 -1.71
N ARG A 529 -12.23 11.00 -1.56
CA ARG A 529 -12.55 11.89 -0.45
C ARG A 529 -13.69 11.23 0.31
N ILE A 530 -13.38 10.36 1.29
CA ILE A 530 -14.41 9.91 2.25
C ILE A 530 -14.55 11.01 3.30
N GLY A 531 -15.58 11.85 3.12
CA GLY A 531 -16.27 12.48 4.24
C GLY A 531 -17.23 11.46 4.85
N GLY A 532 -17.23 11.34 6.17
CA GLY A 532 -18.12 10.46 6.88
C GLY A 532 -19.59 10.87 6.72
N ALA A 533 -20.45 9.88 6.57
CA ALA A 533 -21.86 9.99 6.93
C ALA A 533 -22.23 8.69 7.67
N ALA A 534 -22.62 8.89 8.92
CA ALA A 534 -23.13 7.87 9.81
C ALA A 534 -24.31 7.13 9.19
N ARG A 535 -24.37 5.81 9.37
CA ARG A 535 -25.63 5.08 9.42
C ARG A 535 -25.95 4.80 10.88
N GLY A 536 -26.64 5.75 11.49
CA GLY A 536 -27.57 5.44 12.58
C GLY A 536 -28.86 4.90 11.93
N GLY A 537 -29.34 3.78 12.43
CA GLY A 537 -30.59 3.19 11.98
C GLY A 537 -30.86 1.89 12.70
N LEU A 538 -31.61 1.96 13.80
CA LEU A 538 -32.84 1.19 14.07
C LEU A 538 -33.02 0.95 15.59
N ALA A 539 -33.84 1.81 16.19
CA ALA A 539 -34.73 1.44 17.29
C ALA A 539 -35.99 2.33 17.20
N ARG A 540 -36.94 1.90 16.37
CA ARG A 540 -38.39 2.03 16.63
C ARG A 540 -38.68 0.98 17.73
N GLU A 541 -39.50 1.13 18.76
CA GLU A 541 -40.75 1.87 18.96
C GLU A 541 -41.24 1.50 20.38
N ALA A 542 -41.87 2.42 21.13
CA ALA A 542 -43.08 2.22 21.95
C ALA A 542 -43.16 3.13 23.19
N ARG A 543 -44.35 3.78 23.30
CA ARG A 543 -45.01 4.36 24.50
C ARG A 543 -44.35 5.62 25.09
N GLY A 544 -44.99 6.79 25.20
CA GLY A 544 -46.40 7.10 25.45
C GLY A 544 -46.53 7.65 26.88
N THR A 545 -47.35 8.71 27.05
CA THR A 545 -47.68 9.51 28.28
C THR A 545 -46.76 10.73 28.53
N ARG A 546 -47.23 11.99 28.38
CA ARG A 546 -47.99 12.85 29.32
C ARG A 546 -47.32 12.82 30.71
N PHE A 547 -46.71 13.88 31.25
CA PHE A 547 -47.09 15.30 31.35
C PHE A 547 -45.89 16.22 31.13
#